data_AF-A0ABC8UHM3-F1
#
_entry.id   AF-A0ABC8UHM3-F1
#
_cell.length_a   1.000
_cell.length_b   1.000
_cell.length_c   1.000
_cell.angle_alpha   90.00
_cell.angle_beta   90.00
_cell.angle_gamma   90.00
#
_symmetry.space_group_name_H-M   'P 1'
#
loop_
_entity.id
_entity.type
_entity.pdbx_description
1 polymer ?
#
loop_
_entity_poly.entity_id
_entity_poly.type
_entity_poly.pdbx_seq_one_letter_code
_entity_poly.pdbx_strand_id
1 'polypeptide(L)'
;MSFGSLKSLVAEAAIRGVTEARANIFGHVLNPTGQRSSHKILRKKLIGQKVAEWYPYDIKKDDPLVMARQEQERPEFMYYPTWIVGDLVWSMIADTL
;
A
#
# COMPACT_ATOMS: atom_id res chain seq x y z
N MET A 1 -14.33 -30.65 -50.78
CA MET A 1 -14.01 -30.69 -49.33
C MET A 1 -14.18 -32.12 -48.85
N SER A 2 -13.16 -32.70 -48.23
CA SER A 2 -13.18 -34.11 -47.78
C SER A 2 -14.00 -34.26 -46.49
N PHE A 3 -14.82 -35.32 -46.39
CA PHE A 3 -15.63 -35.65 -45.20
C PHE A 3 -14.80 -35.69 -43.90
N GLY A 4 -13.50 -35.99 -43.97
CA GLY A 4 -12.60 -35.97 -42.81
C GLY A 4 -12.36 -34.57 -42.23
N SER A 5 -12.32 -33.54 -43.09
CA SER A 5 -12.12 -32.14 -42.68
C SER A 5 -13.35 -31.55 -41.97
N LEU A 6 -14.55 -32.01 -42.33
CA LEU A 6 -15.78 -31.63 -41.62
C LEU A 6 -15.83 -32.23 -40.22
N LYS A 7 -15.44 -33.51 -40.06
CA LYS A 7 -15.39 -34.15 -38.74
C LYS A 7 -14.40 -33.47 -37.79
N SER A 8 -13.23 -33.04 -38.30
CA SER A 8 -12.25 -32.33 -37.47
C SER A 8 -12.75 -30.96 -37.01
N LEU A 9 -13.45 -30.22 -37.88
CA LEU A 9 -14.02 -28.91 -37.52
C LEU A 9 -15.11 -29.03 -36.44
N VAL A 10 -15.97 -30.06 -36.53
CA VAL A 10 -16.99 -30.33 -35.50
C VAL A 10 -16.35 -30.73 -34.17
N ALA A 11 -15.32 -31.57 -34.20
CA ALA A 11 -14.58 -31.96 -33.00
C ALA A 11 -13.91 -30.75 -32.33
N GLU A 12 -13.29 -29.86 -33.11
CA GLU A 12 -12.66 -28.65 -32.60
C GLU A 12 -13.68 -27.69 -31.98
N ALA A 13 -14.83 -27.49 -32.63
CA ALA A 13 -15.92 -26.68 -32.10
C ALA A 13 -16.47 -27.25 -30.77
N ALA A 14 -16.61 -28.58 -30.67
CA ALA A 14 -17.05 -29.23 -29.43
C ALA A 14 -16.05 -29.01 -28.28
N ILE A 15 -14.74 -29.13 -28.53
CA ILE A 15 -13.71 -28.89 -27.52
C ILE A 15 -13.75 -27.43 -27.05
N ARG A 16 -13.91 -26.47 -27.97
CA ARG A 16 -14.05 -25.05 -27.64
C ARG A 16 -15.31 -24.78 -26.80
N GLY A 17 -16.44 -25.40 -27.14
CA GLY A 17 -17.66 -25.29 -26.35
C GLY A 17 -17.50 -25.82 -24.92
N VAL A 18 -16.76 -26.91 -24.73
CA VAL A 18 -16.47 -27.45 -23.39
C VAL A 18 -15.56 -26.51 -22.58
N THR A 19 -14.55 -25.92 -23.20
CA THR A 19 -13.66 -24.98 -22.50
C THR A 19 -14.37 -23.68 -22.13
N GLU A 20 -15.27 -23.19 -22.97
CA GLU A 20 -16.15 -22.06 -22.68
C GLU A 20 -17.14 -22.38 -21.55
N ALA A 21 -17.81 -23.55 -21.59
CA ALA A 21 -18.71 -23.98 -20.53
C ALA A 21 -17.97 -24.12 -19.18
N ARG A 22 -16.77 -24.70 -19.19
CA ARG A 22 -15.90 -24.76 -18.00
C ARG A 22 -15.56 -23.37 -17.49
N ALA A 23 -15.20 -22.45 -18.38
CA ALA A 23 -14.87 -21.08 -18.00
C ALA A 23 -16.06 -20.38 -17.35
N ASN A 24 -17.26 -20.59 -17.86
CA ASN A 24 -18.51 -20.06 -17.30
C ASN A 24 -18.82 -20.64 -15.91
N ILE A 25 -18.69 -21.97 -15.74
CA ILE A 25 -18.95 -22.65 -14.46
C ILE A 25 -18.02 -22.14 -13.34
N PHE A 26 -16.74 -21.98 -13.64
CA PHE A 26 -15.73 -21.61 -12.63
C PHE A 26 -15.40 -20.11 -12.60
N GLY A 27 -16.10 -19.29 -13.38
CA GLY A 27 -15.83 -17.85 -13.49
C GLY A 27 -14.44 -17.52 -14.02
N HIS A 28 -13.85 -18.39 -14.85
CA HIS A 28 -12.59 -18.12 -15.51
C HIS A 28 -12.79 -17.25 -16.74
N VAL A 29 -11.85 -16.33 -16.99
CA VAL A 29 -11.85 -15.51 -18.22
C VAL A 29 -11.08 -16.25 -19.31
N LEU A 30 -11.78 -16.65 -20.38
CA LEU A 30 -11.18 -17.31 -21.54
C LEU A 30 -10.75 -16.25 -22.57
N ASN A 31 -9.56 -16.44 -23.16
CA ASN A 31 -9.01 -15.55 -24.19
C ASN A 31 -8.59 -16.37 -25.41
N PRO A 32 -9.48 -16.55 -26.40
CA PRO A 32 -9.21 -17.38 -27.57
C PRO A 32 -8.17 -16.74 -28.50
N THR A 33 -8.00 -15.41 -28.46
CA THR A 33 -7.05 -14.65 -29.28
C THR A 33 -5.63 -14.68 -28.71
N GLY A 34 -5.45 -15.05 -27.44
CA GLY A 34 -4.14 -15.14 -26.79
C GLY A 34 -3.41 -13.81 -26.56
N GLN A 35 -4.05 -12.68 -26.87
CA GLN A 35 -3.47 -11.36 -26.66
C GLN A 35 -3.35 -11.00 -25.18
N ARG A 36 -2.46 -10.07 -24.82
CA ARG A 36 -2.34 -9.64 -23.42
C ARG A 36 -3.61 -8.91 -22.97
N SER A 37 -4.29 -9.45 -21.96
CA SER A 37 -5.40 -8.79 -21.28
C SER A 37 -4.97 -8.21 -19.94
N SER A 38 -5.70 -7.20 -19.46
CA SER A 38 -5.49 -6.56 -18.15
C SER A 38 -5.82 -7.48 -16.96
N HIS A 39 -6.36 -8.69 -17.20
CA HIS A 39 -6.79 -9.63 -16.18
C HIS A 39 -5.66 -10.01 -15.19
N LYS A 40 -4.39 -9.99 -15.63
CA LYS A 40 -3.23 -10.21 -14.73
C LYS A 40 -3.04 -9.08 -13.71
N ILE A 41 -3.39 -7.85 -14.06
CA ILE A 41 -3.27 -6.69 -13.17
C ILE A 41 -4.42 -6.74 -12.15
N LEU A 42 -5.65 -6.96 -12.62
CA LEU A 42 -6.85 -6.95 -11.79
C LEU A 42 -6.90 -8.08 -10.75
N ARG A 43 -6.30 -9.25 -11.03
CA ARG A 43 -6.29 -10.37 -10.08
C ARG A 43 -5.26 -10.25 -8.95
N LYS A 44 -4.39 -9.24 -8.99
CA LYS A 44 -3.45 -9.01 -7.89
C LYS A 44 -4.24 -8.48 -6.69
N LYS A 45 -3.98 -9.03 -5.50
CA LYS A 45 -4.56 -8.47 -4.27
C LYS A 45 -4.11 -7.02 -4.11
N LEU A 46 -5.04 -6.14 -3.73
CA LEU A 46 -4.73 -4.74 -3.42
C LEU A 46 -3.80 -4.69 -2.21
N ILE A 47 -2.69 -3.96 -2.32
CA ILE A 47 -1.64 -3.89 -1.30
C ILE A 47 -1.70 -2.57 -0.50
N GLY A 48 -2.56 -1.63 -0.92
CA GLY A 48 -2.60 -0.26 -0.39
C GLY A 48 -2.77 -0.19 1.12
N GLN A 49 -3.72 -0.92 1.70
CA GLN A 49 -3.96 -0.91 3.14
C GLN A 49 -2.73 -1.40 3.93
N LYS A 50 -2.16 -2.54 3.52
CA LYS A 50 -0.96 -3.09 4.15
C LYS A 50 0.24 -2.13 4.08
N VAL A 51 0.33 -1.32 3.02
CA VAL A 51 1.40 -0.32 2.88
C VAL A 51 1.09 0.94 3.70
N ALA A 52 -0.17 1.35 3.78
CA ALA A 52 -0.58 2.49 4.61
C ALA A 52 -0.38 2.23 6.11
N GLU A 53 -0.57 0.98 6.54
CA GLU A 53 -0.34 0.49 7.91
C GLU A 53 1.16 0.32 8.27
N TRP A 54 2.07 0.88 7.47
CA TRP A 54 3.51 0.79 7.73
C TRP A 54 3.91 1.36 9.09
N TYR A 55 3.28 2.46 9.50
CA TYR A 55 3.42 2.99 10.85
C TYR A 55 2.26 2.51 11.72
N PRO A 56 2.55 1.88 12.88
CA PRO A 56 1.51 1.42 13.77
C PRO A 56 0.71 2.59 14.33
N TYR A 57 -0.48 2.28 14.80
CA TYR A 57 -1.35 3.25 15.45
C TYR A 57 -0.68 3.89 16.66
N ASP A 58 -0.67 5.22 16.71
CA ASP A 58 -0.14 5.97 17.84
C ASP A 58 -1.25 6.26 18.86
N ILE A 59 -1.36 5.39 19.86
CA ILE A 59 -2.35 5.48 20.94
C ILE A 59 -2.28 6.80 21.72
N LYS A 60 -1.13 7.48 21.70
CA LYS A 60 -0.94 8.75 22.43
C LYS A 60 -1.75 9.90 21.84
N LYS A 61 -2.19 9.77 20.58
CA LYS A 61 -2.98 10.80 19.89
C LYS A 61 -4.44 10.84 20.35
N ASP A 62 -4.94 9.78 20.97
CA ASP A 62 -6.34 9.69 21.39
C ASP A 62 -6.59 10.31 22.76
N ASP A 63 -5.59 10.33 23.63
CA ASP A 63 -5.75 10.84 24.99
C ASP A 63 -5.55 12.37 24.99
N PRO A 64 -6.63 13.15 25.24
CA PRO A 64 -6.55 14.61 25.23
C PRO A 64 -5.60 15.15 26.31
N LEU A 65 -5.38 14.43 27.41
CA LEU A 65 -4.47 14.86 28.48
C LEU A 65 -3.00 14.72 28.06
N VAL A 66 -2.67 13.66 27.33
CA VAL A 66 -1.30 13.42 26.82
C VAL A 66 -0.96 14.43 25.73
N MET A 67 -1.91 14.70 24.82
CA MET A 67 -1.75 15.72 23.78
C MET A 67 -1.57 17.12 24.38
N ALA A 68 -2.41 17.51 25.35
CA ALA A 68 -2.31 18.81 26.01
C ALA A 68 -0.97 18.99 26.75
N ARG A 69 -0.44 17.94 27.40
CA ARG A 69 0.86 17.98 28.06
C ARG A 69 2.01 18.17 27.07
N GLN A 70 2.01 17.43 25.96
CA GLN A 70 3.03 17.57 24.92
C GLN A 70 3.02 18.96 24.27
N GLU A 71 1.84 19.54 24.05
CA GLU A 71 1.69 20.90 23.53
C GLU A 71 2.23 21.95 24.51
N GLN A 72 2.14 21.70 25.82
CA GLN A 72 2.63 22.60 26.87
C GLN A 72 4.14 22.49 27.11
N GLU A 73 4.74 21.31 26.91
CA GLU A 73 6.19 21.10 26.98
C GLU A 73 6.93 21.61 25.72
N ARG A 74 6.27 21.61 24.56
CA ARG A 74 6.83 22.14 23.29
C ARG A 74 7.33 23.60 23.35
N PRO A 75 6.59 24.58 23.90
CA PRO A 75 7.07 25.94 24.03
C PRO A 75 8.22 26.02 25.02
N GLU A 76 8.24 25.26 26.12
CA GLU A 76 9.33 25.31 27.10
C GLU A 76 10.69 24.98 26.45
N PHE A 77 10.75 23.99 25.56
CA PHE A 77 11.98 23.68 24.83
C PHE A 77 12.34 24.72 23.76
N MET A 78 11.37 25.43 23.18
CA MET A 78 11.62 26.48 22.19
C MET A 78 11.94 27.85 22.83
N TYR A 79 11.56 28.04 24.10
CA TYR A 79 11.76 29.25 24.88
C TYR A 79 13.07 29.27 25.67
N TYR A 80 13.90 28.22 25.63
CA TYR A 80 15.30 28.34 26.06
C TYR A 80 16.08 29.04 24.96
N PRO A 81 16.35 30.33 25.10
CA PRO A 81 17.04 31.05 24.07
C PRO A 81 18.51 30.66 24.12
N THR A 82 19.13 30.46 22.96
CA THR A 82 20.57 30.17 22.86
C THR A 82 21.45 31.24 23.53
N TRP A 83 20.93 32.45 23.75
CA TRP A 83 21.58 33.49 24.53
C TRP A 83 21.62 33.22 26.04
N ILE A 84 20.64 32.54 26.64
CA ILE A 84 20.70 32.18 28.08
C ILE A 84 21.82 31.16 28.34
N VAL A 85 22.00 30.18 27.44
CA VAL A 85 23.13 29.23 27.53
C VAL A 85 24.46 29.96 27.29
N GLY A 86 24.50 30.94 26.37
CA GLY A 86 25.67 31.77 26.12
C GLY A 86 26.07 32.65 27.32
N ASP A 87 25.10 33.30 27.97
CA ASP A 87 25.32 34.17 29.14
C ASP A 87 25.80 33.37 30.37
N LEU A 88 25.25 32.17 30.57
CA LEU A 88 25.69 31.25 31.63
C LEU A 88 27.14 30.80 31.43
N VAL A 89 27.50 30.42 30.20
CA VAL A 89 28.88 30.02 29.85
C VAL A 89 29.84 31.19 29.95
N TRP A 90 29.44 32.40 29.54
CA TRP A 90 30.27 33.61 29.67
C TRP A 90 30.49 34.00 31.13
N SER A 91 29.47 33.90 32.00
CA SER A 91 29.62 34.16 33.44
C SER A 91 30.59 33.20 34.12
N MET A 92 30.53 31.90 33.78
CA MET A 92 31.46 30.90 34.31
C MET A 92 32.91 31.16 33.87
N ILE A 93 33.12 31.64 32.64
CA ILE A 93 34.47 31.96 32.13
C ILE A 93 34.99 33.27 32.76
N ALA A 94 34.13 34.27 32.96
CA ALA A 94 34.50 35.54 33.56
C ALA A 94 34.91 35.42 35.04
N ASP A 95 34.31 34.50 35.79
CA ASP A 95 34.72 34.22 37.18
C ASP A 95 36.04 33.44 37.29
N THR A 96 36.58 32.94 36.16
CA THR A 96 37.81 32.13 36.11
C THR A 96 39.05 32.93 35.65
N LEU A 97 38.90 34.21 35.28
CA LEU A 97 39.99 35.13 34.86
C LEU A 97 40.24 36.22 35.91
#